data_AF-A0A1I3EF23-F1
#
_entry.id   AF-A0A1I3EF23-F1
#
_cell.length_a   1.000
_cell.length_b   1.000
_cell.length_c   1.000
_cell.angle_alpha   90.00
_cell.angle_beta   90.00
_cell.angle_gamma   90.00
#
_symmetry.space_group_name_H-M   'P 1'
#
loop_
_entity.id
_entity.type
_entity.pdbx_description
1 polymer ?
#
loop_
_entity_poly.entity_id
_entity_poly.type
_entity_poly.pdbx_seq_one_letter_code
_entity_poly.pdbx_strand_id
1 'polypeptide(L)'
;MEKASWTIYWNEYSSDTYLYGSKVDFLGKNNVHFENELMPPGTIIKEWYSMTNYQDQRIEPALPIIDGESKYHIIIDIDTPGDTGYLIRLVFLDRYEREAGDFTIRNKEADFSCPLKTYSYRMQLINAGMKEFVYHSITIEELD
;
A
#
# COMPACT_ATOMS: atom_id res chain seq x y z
N MET A 1 -26.50 7.67 1.90
CA MET A 1 -25.35 7.75 0.99
C MET A 1 -24.56 6.48 1.18
N GLU A 2 -24.23 5.75 0.11
CA GLU A 2 -23.31 4.62 0.21
C GLU A 2 -21.92 5.17 0.54
N LYS A 3 -21.28 4.60 1.56
CA LYS A 3 -19.89 4.92 1.90
C LYS A 3 -19.00 4.37 0.81
N ALA A 4 -18.03 5.17 0.37
CA ALA A 4 -17.08 4.70 -0.60
C ALA A 4 -16.08 3.75 0.09
N SER A 5 -15.94 2.54 -0.46
CA SER A 5 -15.02 1.51 0.01
C SER A 5 -14.25 0.96 -1.18
N TRP A 6 -12.93 0.87 -1.05
CA TRP A 6 -12.03 0.45 -2.11
C TRP A 6 -11.13 -0.65 -1.60
N THR A 7 -11.13 -1.79 -2.28
CA THR A 7 -10.23 -2.92 -1.99
C THR A 7 -9.09 -2.95 -2.99
N ILE A 8 -7.88 -2.79 -2.46
CA ILE A 8 -6.62 -2.79 -3.18
C ILE A 8 -6.08 -4.22 -3.17
N TYR A 9 -5.78 -4.74 -4.35
CA TYR A 9 -5.15 -6.05 -4.55
C TYR A 9 -3.73 -5.89 -5.07
N TRP A 10 -2.92 -6.92 -4.89
CA TRP A 10 -1.60 -7.01 -5.51
C TRP A 10 -1.71 -7.83 -6.79
N ASN A 11 -1.64 -7.16 -7.94
CA ASN A 11 -1.71 -7.80 -9.24
C ASN A 11 -0.32 -8.00 -9.86
N GLU A 12 -0.19 -8.98 -10.74
CA GLU A 12 1.07 -9.34 -11.42
C GLU A 12 1.61 -8.23 -12.35
N TYR A 13 0.73 -7.33 -12.79
CA TYR A 13 1.06 -6.20 -13.67
C TYR A 13 1.47 -4.94 -12.90
N SER A 14 1.31 -4.92 -11.57
CA SER A 14 1.74 -3.78 -10.76
C SER A 14 3.24 -3.85 -10.60
N SER A 15 3.93 -2.94 -11.29
CA SER A 15 5.34 -2.67 -11.10
C SER A 15 5.65 -2.23 -9.65
N ASP A 16 6.93 -2.07 -9.33
CA ASP A 16 7.41 -1.61 -8.01
C ASP A 16 7.23 -2.64 -6.89
N THR A 17 7.50 -3.90 -7.23
CA THR A 17 7.77 -4.98 -6.27
C THR A 17 9.28 -5.18 -6.10
N TYR A 18 9.73 -5.39 -4.87
CA TYR A 18 11.11 -5.79 -4.58
C TYR A 18 11.35 -7.25 -4.99
N LEU A 19 11.96 -7.47 -6.15
CA LEU A 19 12.21 -8.79 -6.73
C LEU A 19 13.61 -9.38 -6.43
N TYR A 20 14.54 -8.61 -5.88
CA TYR A 20 15.91 -9.06 -5.68
C TYR A 20 16.00 -10.15 -4.61
N GLY A 21 16.22 -11.39 -5.03
CA GLY A 21 16.24 -12.56 -4.14
C GLY A 21 14.87 -12.94 -3.58
N SER A 22 13.79 -12.34 -4.11
CA SER A 22 12.42 -12.60 -3.66
C SER A 22 11.75 -13.63 -4.56
N LYS A 23 10.94 -14.49 -3.95
CA LYS A 23 9.98 -15.34 -4.65
C LYS A 23 8.58 -14.75 -4.43
N VAL A 24 7.82 -14.59 -5.50
CA VAL A 24 6.46 -14.05 -5.47
C VAL A 24 5.54 -14.97 -6.27
N ASP A 25 4.64 -15.65 -5.57
CA ASP A 25 3.68 -16.58 -6.16
C ASP A 25 2.27 -15.95 -6.14
N PHE A 26 1.71 -15.66 -7.32
CA PHE A 26 0.34 -15.16 -7.48
C PHE A 26 -0.64 -16.33 -7.55
N LEU A 27 -1.07 -16.82 -6.38
CA LEU A 27 -1.97 -17.97 -6.27
C LEU A 27 -3.44 -17.59 -6.53
N GLY A 28 -3.79 -16.31 -6.37
CA GLY A 28 -5.10 -15.76 -6.68
C GLY A 28 -5.13 -14.24 -6.52
N LYS A 29 -6.24 -13.60 -6.90
CA LYS A 29 -6.39 -12.14 -6.83
C LYS A 29 -6.16 -11.58 -5.41
N ASN A 30 -6.58 -12.33 -4.40
CA ASN A 30 -6.44 -12.03 -2.99
C ASN A 30 -5.48 -13.02 -2.30
N ASN A 31 -4.53 -13.59 -3.03
CA ASN A 31 -3.59 -14.55 -2.48
C ASN A 31 -2.26 -14.43 -3.21
N VAL A 32 -1.43 -13.53 -2.70
CA VAL A 32 -0.06 -13.33 -3.17
C VAL A 32 0.89 -13.76 -2.06
N HIS A 33 1.64 -14.81 -2.31
CA HIS A 33 2.65 -15.31 -1.38
C HIS A 33 4.00 -14.68 -1.73
N PHE A 34 4.67 -14.14 -0.72
CA PHE A 34 5.99 -13.52 -0.87
C PHE A 34 6.96 -14.16 0.11
N GLU A 35 8.18 -14.45 -0.37
CA GLU A 35 9.27 -15.01 0.42
C GLU A 35 10.61 -14.37 0.04
N ASN A 36 11.37 -13.90 1.04
CA ASN A 36 12.76 -13.46 0.89
C ASN A 36 13.51 -13.52 2.25
N GLU A 37 14.39 -14.52 2.38
CA GLU A 37 15.19 -14.77 3.60
C GLU A 37 16.28 -13.72 3.87
N LEU A 38 16.71 -12.99 2.85
CA LEU A 38 17.86 -12.07 2.90
C LEU A 38 17.44 -10.60 2.75
N MET A 39 16.14 -10.32 2.79
CA MET A 39 15.61 -8.97 2.65
C MET A 39 15.96 -8.12 3.88
N PRO A 40 16.67 -6.98 3.71
CA PRO A 40 16.96 -6.09 4.83
C PRO A 40 15.67 -5.48 5.41
N PRO A 41 15.59 -5.29 6.74
CA PRO A 41 14.53 -4.47 7.34
C PRO A 41 14.56 -3.04 6.80
N GLY A 42 13.39 -2.42 6.65
CA GLY A 42 13.20 -1.10 6.06
C GLY A 42 13.09 -1.10 4.53
N THR A 43 13.23 -2.25 3.87
CA THR A 43 13.04 -2.37 2.41
C THR A 43 11.58 -2.18 2.04
N ILE A 44 11.31 -1.34 1.05
CA ILE A 44 9.98 -1.24 0.44
C ILE A 44 9.77 -2.46 -0.43
N ILE A 45 8.78 -3.28 -0.08
CA ILE A 45 8.43 -4.52 -0.76
C ILE A 45 7.51 -4.24 -1.95
N LYS A 46 6.54 -3.36 -1.76
CA LYS A 46 5.56 -3.00 -2.78
C LYS A 46 5.12 -1.55 -2.63
N GLU A 47 4.96 -0.85 -3.75
CA GLU A 47 4.31 0.47 -3.80
C GLU A 47 3.03 0.45 -4.65
N TRP A 48 1.99 1.11 -4.19
CA TRP A 48 0.78 1.39 -4.96
C TRP A 48 0.59 2.91 -5.08
N TYR A 49 -0.03 3.37 -6.16
CA TYR A 49 -0.15 4.79 -6.49
C TYR A 49 -1.61 5.18 -6.77
N SER A 50 -2.01 6.37 -6.33
CA SER A 50 -3.34 6.95 -6.61
C SER A 50 -3.42 7.66 -7.96
N MET A 51 -2.28 8.11 -8.47
CA MET A 51 -2.12 8.69 -9.79
C MET A 51 -0.84 8.17 -10.40
N THR A 52 -0.90 7.78 -11.67
CA THR A 52 0.26 7.31 -12.43
C THR A 52 0.33 8.06 -13.75
N ASN A 53 1.53 8.37 -14.22
CA ASN A 53 1.71 8.86 -15.59
C ASN A 53 1.89 7.65 -16.51
N TYR A 54 0.78 7.22 -17.15
CA TYR A 54 0.74 6.00 -17.97
C TYR A 54 1.80 5.98 -19.09
N GLN A 55 2.19 7.15 -19.61
CA GLN A 55 3.16 7.26 -20.70
C GLN A 55 4.60 6.89 -20.28
N ASP A 56 4.96 7.08 -19.01
CA ASP A 56 6.32 6.84 -18.52
C ASP A 56 6.45 5.50 -17.77
N GLN A 57 5.43 5.12 -16.99
CA GLN A 57 5.58 4.03 -16.02
C GLN A 57 4.79 2.76 -16.37
N ARG A 58 3.83 2.80 -17.31
CA ARG A 58 2.89 1.69 -17.64
C ARG A 58 2.18 1.08 -16.43
N ILE A 59 2.03 1.85 -15.35
CA ILE A 59 1.37 1.45 -14.11
C ILE A 59 -0.05 1.97 -14.15
N GLU A 60 -1.03 1.13 -13.87
CA GLU A 60 -2.39 1.57 -13.63
C GLU A 60 -2.54 2.05 -12.17
N PRO A 61 -3.24 3.17 -11.92
CA PRO A 61 -3.48 3.62 -10.56
C PRO A 61 -4.32 2.57 -9.83
N ALA A 62 -3.81 2.11 -8.70
CA ALA A 62 -4.44 1.05 -7.89
C ALA A 62 -5.11 1.59 -6.63
N LEU A 63 -4.87 2.86 -6.30
CA LEU A 63 -5.44 3.52 -5.14
C LEU A 63 -6.56 4.49 -5.56
N PRO A 64 -7.60 4.66 -4.73
CA PRO A 64 -8.63 5.67 -4.96
C PRO A 64 -8.06 7.09 -4.84
N ILE A 65 -8.79 8.08 -5.34
CA ILE A 65 -8.51 9.49 -5.00
C ILE A 65 -9.12 9.76 -3.63
N ILE A 66 -8.31 10.33 -2.74
CA ILE A 66 -8.74 10.78 -1.42
C ILE A 66 -8.65 12.31 -1.35
N ASP A 67 -9.52 12.93 -0.56
CA ASP A 67 -9.52 14.36 -0.31
C ASP A 67 -9.00 14.67 1.11
N GLY A 68 -8.61 15.94 1.33
CA GLY A 68 -8.04 16.39 2.61
C GLY A 68 -9.07 16.87 3.65
N GLU A 69 -10.35 16.86 3.31
CA GLU A 69 -11.45 17.26 4.19
C GLU A 69 -12.10 16.05 4.88
N SER A 70 -12.00 14.88 4.26
CA SER A 70 -12.55 13.61 4.69
C SER A 70 -11.59 12.83 5.60
N LYS A 71 -12.17 11.92 6.39
CA LYS A 71 -11.43 10.93 7.17
C LYS A 71 -11.59 9.56 6.52
N TYR A 72 -10.58 8.73 6.68
CA TYR A 72 -10.56 7.40 6.08
C TYR A 72 -10.15 6.36 7.11
N HIS A 73 -10.68 5.15 6.95
CA HIS A 73 -10.28 3.96 7.69
C HIS A 73 -9.53 3.03 6.75
N ILE A 74 -8.35 2.55 7.16
CA ILE A 74 -7.58 1.55 6.41
C ILE A 74 -7.59 0.23 7.17
N ILE A 75 -7.85 -0.86 6.46
CA ILE A 75 -7.83 -2.25 6.96
C ILE A 75 -6.79 -3.02 6.13
N ILE A 76 -5.89 -3.73 6.81
CA ILE A 76 -4.75 -4.43 6.22
C ILE A 76 -4.93 -5.92 6.47
N ASP A 77 -5.09 -6.66 5.38
CA ASP A 77 -5.27 -8.10 5.38
C ASP A 77 -4.01 -8.78 4.81
N ILE A 78 -3.07 -9.05 5.72
CA ILE A 78 -1.78 -9.70 5.46
C ILE A 78 -1.54 -10.71 6.57
N ASP A 79 -1.36 -11.97 6.18
CA ASP A 79 -0.99 -13.05 7.08
C ASP A 79 0.54 -13.14 7.17
N THR A 80 1.07 -13.06 8.40
CA THR A 80 2.48 -13.35 8.69
C THR A 80 2.59 -14.38 9.80
N PRO A 81 3.68 -15.18 9.87
CA PRO A 81 3.86 -16.20 10.89
C PRO A 81 3.77 -15.73 12.35
N GLY A 82 3.85 -14.42 12.62
CA GLY A 82 3.80 -13.83 13.96
C GLY A 82 2.90 -12.60 14.08
N ASP A 83 1.98 -12.42 13.14
CA ASP A 83 1.06 -11.27 13.04
C ASP A 83 1.73 -9.87 13.13
N THR A 84 2.99 -9.81 12.76
CA THR A 84 3.88 -8.65 12.85
C THR A 84 4.93 -8.72 11.72
N GLY A 85 5.83 -7.74 11.65
CA GLY A 85 6.98 -7.79 10.73
C GLY A 85 6.80 -7.02 9.42
N TYR A 86 5.73 -6.23 9.28
CA TYR A 86 5.57 -5.24 8.22
C TYR A 86 5.15 -3.87 8.75
N LEU A 87 5.25 -2.86 7.89
CA LEU A 87 4.66 -1.54 8.08
C LEU A 87 3.94 -1.14 6.80
N ILE A 88 2.81 -0.45 6.92
CA ILE A 88 2.23 0.29 5.81
C ILE A 88 2.56 1.77 6.00
N ARG A 89 3.07 2.42 4.96
CA ARG A 89 3.29 3.87 4.96
C ARG A 89 2.51 4.52 3.82
N LEU A 90 1.63 5.44 4.15
CA LEU A 90 0.99 6.34 3.20
C LEU A 90 1.86 7.59 3.06
N VAL A 91 2.31 7.89 1.85
CA VAL A 91 3.09 9.10 1.55
C VAL A 91 2.24 10.02 0.69
N PHE A 92 1.90 11.18 1.23
CA PHE A 92 1.07 12.18 0.56
C PHE A 92 1.96 13.14 -0.23
N LEU A 93 1.57 13.45 -1.46
CA LEU A 93 2.34 14.26 -2.40
C LEU A 93 1.53 15.48 -2.84
N ASP A 94 2.20 16.64 -2.95
CA ASP A 94 1.60 17.83 -3.54
C ASP A 94 1.57 17.74 -5.08
N ARG A 95 0.99 18.77 -5.73
CA ARG A 95 0.89 18.86 -7.20
C ARG A 95 2.22 18.91 -7.95
N TYR A 96 3.34 19.05 -7.23
CA TYR A 96 4.71 19.09 -7.76
C TYR A 96 5.49 17.84 -7.34
N GLU A 97 4.80 16.77 -6.93
CA GLU A 97 5.37 15.48 -6.50
C GLU A 97 6.28 15.59 -5.26
N ARG A 98 6.11 16.63 -4.45
CA ARG A 98 6.86 16.79 -3.20
C ARG A 98 6.08 16.21 -2.03
N GLU A 99 6.78 15.57 -1.11
CA GLU A 99 6.18 15.00 0.10
C GLU A 99 5.49 16.10 0.91
N ALA A 100 4.16 16.00 0.99
CA ALA A 100 3.28 16.86 1.76
C ALA A 100 3.21 16.42 3.23
N GLY A 101 3.38 15.12 3.46
CA GLY A 101 3.41 14.45 4.76
C GLY A 101 3.32 12.93 4.56
N ASP A 102 3.37 12.17 5.65
CA ASP A 102 3.18 10.73 5.63
C ASP A 102 2.43 10.22 6.86
N PHE A 103 1.92 9.00 6.76
CA PHE A 103 1.22 8.30 7.84
C PHE A 103 1.66 6.83 7.85
N THR A 104 2.22 6.38 8.97
CA THR A 104 2.72 5.01 9.13
C THR A 104 1.80 4.19 10.02
N ILE A 105 1.31 3.06 9.50
CA ILE A 105 0.46 2.09 10.19
C ILE A 105 1.29 0.87 10.59
N ARG A 106 1.19 0.49 11.88
CA ARG A 106 1.83 -0.69 12.46
C ARG A 106 0.86 -1.82 12.81
N ASN A 107 -0.42 -1.49 12.94
CA ASN A 107 -1.48 -2.42 13.29
C ASN A 107 -2.20 -2.87 12.01
N LYS A 108 -3.19 -3.76 12.15
CA LYS A 108 -4.05 -4.19 11.04
C LYS A 108 -5.01 -3.12 10.54
N GLU A 109 -5.27 -2.09 11.33
CA GLU A 109 -6.20 -1.04 10.97
C GLU A 109 -5.79 0.31 11.57
N ALA A 110 -6.23 1.40 10.95
CA ALA A 110 -6.05 2.75 11.46
C ALA A 110 -7.01 3.75 10.80
N ASP A 111 -7.34 4.81 11.53
CA ASP A 111 -7.98 6.00 10.95
C ASP A 111 -6.91 7.01 10.52
N PHE A 112 -7.08 7.61 9.35
CA PHE A 112 -6.17 8.62 8.84
C PHE A 112 -6.91 9.74 8.10
N SER A 113 -6.23 10.88 7.97
CA SER A 113 -6.64 12.02 7.15
C SER A 113 -5.43 12.49 6.36
N CYS A 114 -5.62 12.88 5.10
CA CYS A 114 -4.51 13.44 4.32
C CYS A 114 -4.43 14.97 4.47
N PRO A 115 -3.23 15.57 4.32
CA PRO A 115 -3.11 17.03 4.31
C PRO A 115 -3.96 17.69 3.21
N LEU A 116 -4.53 18.88 3.45
CA LEU A 116 -5.31 19.64 2.44
C LEU A 116 -4.57 19.91 1.11
N LYS A 117 -3.24 19.91 1.14
CA LYS A 117 -2.38 20.10 -0.04
C LYS A 117 -2.11 18.81 -0.83
N THR A 118 -2.68 17.68 -0.41
CA THR A 118 -2.51 16.38 -1.07
C THR A 118 -3.14 16.43 -2.46
N TYR A 119 -2.34 16.14 -3.46
CA TYR A 119 -2.76 16.00 -4.84
C TYR A 119 -2.79 14.53 -5.26
N SER A 120 -1.82 13.75 -4.79
CA SER A 120 -1.75 12.30 -4.96
C SER A 120 -1.11 11.65 -3.74
N TYR A 121 -1.18 10.34 -3.64
CA TYR A 121 -0.45 9.60 -2.62
C TYR A 121 -0.01 8.24 -3.12
N ARG A 122 0.92 7.65 -2.37
CA ARG A 122 1.35 6.28 -2.56
C ARG A 122 1.28 5.52 -1.24
N MET A 123 1.05 4.23 -1.35
CA MET A 123 1.05 3.30 -0.23
C MET A 123 2.26 2.38 -0.37
N GLN A 124 3.03 2.22 0.69
CA GLN A 124 4.24 1.41 0.73
C GLN A 124 4.06 0.28 1.72
N LEU A 125 4.23 -0.97 1.28
CA LEU A 125 4.42 -2.12 2.17
C LEU A 125 5.92 -2.24 2.44
N ILE A 126 6.32 -2.13 3.70
CA ILE A 126 7.71 -2.09 4.13
C ILE A 126 8.02 -3.30 5.00
N ASN A 127 9.14 -3.97 4.72
CA ASN A 127 9.67 -5.03 5.56
C ASN A 127 10.07 -4.49 6.93
N ALA A 128 9.57 -5.08 8.01
CA ALA A 128 9.98 -4.80 9.38
C ALA A 128 10.52 -6.05 10.11
N GLY A 129 11.06 -7.01 9.36
CA GLY A 129 11.69 -8.23 9.88
C GLY A 129 10.98 -9.52 9.49
N MET A 130 10.00 -9.47 8.58
CA MET A 130 9.38 -10.67 8.03
C MET A 130 10.19 -11.23 6.87
N LYS A 131 10.18 -12.56 6.76
CA LYS A 131 10.83 -13.31 5.68
C LYS A 131 9.82 -13.88 4.69
N GLU A 132 8.60 -14.08 5.14
CA GLU A 132 7.52 -14.68 4.39
C GLU A 132 6.19 -14.06 4.85
N PHE A 133 5.27 -13.85 3.91
CA PHE A 133 3.89 -13.43 4.21
C PHE A 133 2.94 -13.79 3.05
N VAL A 134 1.64 -13.80 3.36
CA VAL A 134 0.57 -13.87 2.35
C VAL A 134 -0.18 -12.55 2.37
N TYR A 135 -0.20 -11.87 1.24
CA TYR A 135 -1.00 -10.66 1.03
C TYR A 135 -2.37 -11.05 0.48
N HIS A 136 -3.42 -10.58 1.15
CA HIS A 136 -4.80 -10.74 0.67
C HIS A 136 -5.33 -9.46 0.05
N SER A 137 -5.41 -8.39 0.83
CA SER A 137 -5.86 -7.08 0.34
C SER A 137 -5.56 -5.98 1.35
N ILE A 138 -5.71 -4.74 0.90
CA ILE A 138 -5.86 -3.59 1.80
C ILE A 138 -7.16 -2.89 1.41
N THR A 139 -7.98 -2.54 2.39
CA THR A 139 -9.23 -1.82 2.14
C THR A 139 -9.12 -0.41 2.71
N ILE A 140 -9.59 0.57 1.95
CA ILE A 140 -9.73 1.97 2.39
C ILE A 140 -11.22 2.31 2.34
N GLU A 141 -11.73 2.90 3.41
CA GLU A 141 -13.13 3.29 3.54
C GLU A 141 -13.24 4.75 3.95
N GLU A 142 -14.18 5.49 3.39
CA GLU A 142 -14.48 6.85 3.79
C GLU A 142 -15.34 6.87 5.08
N LEU A 143 -14.92 7.69 6.05
CA LEU A 143 -15.58 7.88 7.35
C LEU A 143 -16.40 9.19 7.34
N ASP A 144 -17.50 9.20 8.11
CA ASP A 144 -18.40 10.37 8.28
C ASP A 144 -17.81 11.46 9.20
#